data_AF-A0A0F9N4S1-F1
#
_entry.id   AF-A0A0F9N4S1-F1
#
_cell.length_a   1.000
_cell.length_b   1.000
_cell.length_c   1.000
_cell.angle_alpha   90.00
_cell.angle_beta   90.00
_cell.angle_gamma   90.00
#
_symmetry.space_group_name_H-M   'P 1'
#
loop_
_entity.id
_entity.type
_entity.pdbx_description
1 polymer ?
#
loop_
_entity_poly.entity_id
_entity_poly.type
_entity_poly.pdbx_seq_one_letter_code
_entity_poly.pdbx_strand_id
1 'polypeptide(L)'
;MLKWKRVSSGTLTLNAEVLVDMLSGMSGKNRVIKKISFTPTQYKFLRVYRDAEQIVDYDSYTLNGEYPVLDMDLPVGEGQSVKVGFYNSSGATTAIEIMIGYTEAA
;
A
#
# COMPACT_ATOMS: atom_id res chain seq x y z
N MET A 1 -4.85 -13.83 -14.06
CA MET A 1 -6.10 -13.23 -13.54
C MET A 1 -5.75 -12.20 -12.48
N LEU A 2 -6.48 -11.08 -12.43
CA LEU A 2 -6.31 -10.07 -11.38
C LEU A 2 -6.98 -10.56 -10.09
N LYS A 3 -6.25 -10.50 -8.98
CA LYS A 3 -6.69 -10.86 -7.62
C LYS A 3 -6.71 -9.60 -6.77
N TRP A 4 -7.62 -9.53 -5.79
CA TRP A 4 -7.77 -8.39 -4.89
C TRP A 4 -7.48 -8.80 -3.45
N LYS A 5 -6.77 -7.95 -2.71
CA LYS A 5 -6.51 -8.12 -1.28
C LYS A 5 -6.70 -6.78 -0.57
N ARG A 6 -7.23 -6.82 0.66
CA ARG A 6 -7.41 -5.67 1.53
C ARG A 6 -6.65 -5.88 2.85
N VAL A 7 -6.07 -4.80 3.36
CA VAL A 7 -5.49 -4.72 4.72
C VAL A 7 -5.94 -3.42 5.38
N SER A 8 -5.88 -3.38 6.72
CA SER A 8 -5.99 -2.13 7.49
C SER A 8 -4.59 -1.61 7.78
N SER A 9 -4.38 -0.29 7.69
CA SER A 9 -3.11 0.34 8.03
C SER A 9 -2.73 0.18 9.52
N GLY A 10 -3.66 -0.22 10.37
CA GLY A 10 -3.54 -0.08 11.82
C GLY A 10 -3.77 1.36 12.28
N THR A 11 -3.81 1.56 13.60
CA THR A 11 -3.95 2.89 14.21
C THR A 11 -2.77 3.77 13.83
N LEU A 12 -3.06 4.94 13.28
CA LEU A 12 -2.03 5.88 12.85
C LEU A 12 -1.50 6.68 14.04
N THR A 13 -0.26 7.15 13.94
CA THR A 13 0.41 7.94 14.97
C THR A 13 0.81 9.29 14.39
N LEU A 14 0.67 10.37 15.16
CA LEU A 14 1.05 11.71 14.71
C LEU A 14 2.56 11.77 14.43
N ASN A 15 2.92 12.36 13.29
CA ASN A 15 4.29 12.54 12.79
C ASN A 15 5.08 11.24 12.69
N ALA A 16 4.40 10.12 12.40
CA ALA A 16 5.01 8.81 12.30
C ALA A 16 4.43 7.99 11.14
N GLU A 17 5.22 7.02 10.70
CA GLU A 17 4.79 6.00 9.75
C GLU A 17 4.22 4.79 10.50
N VAL A 18 3.14 4.24 9.96
CA VAL A 18 2.60 2.95 10.39
C VAL A 18 2.48 2.07 9.16
N LEU A 19 3.16 0.92 9.19
CA LEU A 19 3.28 -0.01 8.07
C LEU A 19 2.75 -1.39 8.47
N VAL A 20 2.12 -2.08 7.52
CA VAL A 20 1.64 -3.46 7.66
C VAL A 20 2.07 -4.31 6.47
N ASP A 21 2.16 -5.62 6.67
CA ASP A 21 2.48 -6.57 5.60
C ASP A 21 1.33 -6.68 4.59
N MET A 22 1.62 -6.42 3.32
CA MET A 22 0.61 -6.42 2.25
C MET A 22 0.68 -7.67 1.38
N LEU A 23 1.84 -7.98 0.82
CA LEU A 23 2.02 -9.13 -0.08
C LEU A 23 3.45 -9.62 -0.04
N SER A 24 3.64 -10.93 0.17
CA SER A 24 4.95 -11.57 0.07
C SER A 24 5.07 -12.31 -1.24
N GLY A 25 6.29 -12.45 -1.75
CA GLY A 25 6.56 -13.37 -2.84
C GLY A 25 6.47 -14.81 -2.38
N MET A 26 6.30 -15.73 -3.33
CA MET A 26 6.16 -17.16 -3.06
C MET A 26 6.90 -17.93 -4.13
N SER A 27 7.56 -19.03 -3.74
CA SER A 27 8.26 -19.91 -4.68
C SER A 27 7.31 -20.43 -5.77
N GLY A 28 7.77 -20.45 -7.02
CA GLY A 28 6.97 -20.85 -8.18
C GLY A 28 5.75 -19.97 -8.43
N LYS A 29 5.79 -18.69 -8.00
CA LYS A 29 4.77 -17.69 -8.30
C LYS A 29 5.40 -16.37 -8.72
N ASN A 30 4.95 -15.87 -9.87
CA ASN A 30 5.28 -14.52 -10.32
C ASN A 30 4.14 -13.58 -9.93
N ARG A 31 4.28 -12.95 -8.75
CA ARG A 31 3.34 -11.95 -8.25
C ARG A 31 3.74 -10.57 -8.73
N VAL A 32 2.78 -9.80 -9.23
CA VAL A 32 2.98 -8.40 -9.62
C VAL A 32 1.81 -7.58 -9.09
N ILE A 33 2.08 -6.60 -8.24
CA ILE A 33 1.07 -5.61 -7.83
C ILE A 33 0.85 -4.68 -9.00
N LYS A 34 -0.42 -4.57 -9.42
CA LYS A 34 -0.87 -3.80 -10.57
C LYS A 34 -1.68 -2.57 -10.19
N LYS A 35 -2.32 -2.59 -9.02
CA LYS A 35 -3.20 -1.51 -8.56
C LYS A 35 -3.05 -1.34 -7.05
N ILE A 36 -3.16 -0.11 -6.57
CA ILE A 36 -3.38 0.20 -5.15
C ILE A 36 -4.48 1.26 -5.02
N SER A 37 -5.34 1.11 -4.02
CA SER A 37 -6.43 2.04 -3.71
C SER A 37 -6.64 2.12 -2.20
N PHE A 38 -7.16 3.25 -1.74
CA PHE A 38 -7.37 3.54 -0.32
C PHE A 38 -8.39 4.68 -0.17
N THR A 39 -8.91 4.87 1.04
CA THR A 39 -9.75 6.05 1.34
C THR A 39 -8.87 7.29 1.45
N PRO A 40 -9.04 8.30 0.57
CA PRO A 40 -8.22 9.51 0.58
C PRO A 40 -8.48 10.30 1.85
N THR A 41 -7.41 10.65 2.55
CA THR A 41 -7.50 11.32 3.85
C THR A 41 -6.47 12.44 3.92
N GLN A 42 -6.89 13.64 4.35
CA GLN A 42 -5.98 14.77 4.48
C GLN A 42 -4.80 14.45 5.40
N TYR A 43 -3.63 15.00 5.04
CA TYR A 43 -2.41 14.92 5.82
C TYR A 43 -1.94 13.47 6.05
N LYS A 44 -2.23 12.59 5.09
CA LYS A 44 -1.74 11.21 5.02
C LYS A 44 -0.97 11.03 3.74
N PHE A 45 0.14 10.32 3.82
CA PHE A 45 0.96 10.03 2.67
C PHE A 45 1.07 8.52 2.58
N LEU A 46 0.56 7.93 1.50
CA LEU A 46 0.69 6.51 1.23
C LEU A 46 2.18 6.17 1.12
N ARG A 47 2.56 5.12 1.85
CA ARG A 47 3.91 4.57 1.86
C ARG A 47 3.86 3.13 1.36
N VAL A 48 4.65 2.80 0.34
CA VAL A 48 4.83 1.42 -0.12
C VAL A 48 6.31 1.11 -0.10
N TYR A 49 6.65 0.02 0.57
CA TYR A 49 8.00 -0.52 0.63
C TYR A 49 8.04 -1.90 0.00
N ARG A 50 9.08 -2.18 -0.78
CA ARG A 50 9.49 -3.56 -1.07
C ARG A 50 10.81 -3.79 -0.35
N ASP A 51 10.82 -4.74 0.57
CA ASP A 51 11.93 -4.99 1.47
C ASP A 51 12.27 -3.71 2.27
N ALA A 52 13.43 -3.10 2.05
CA ALA A 52 13.85 -1.86 2.72
C ALA A 52 13.68 -0.60 1.86
N GLU A 53 13.33 -0.73 0.58
CA GLU A 53 13.25 0.38 -0.36
C GLU A 53 11.84 0.98 -0.38
N GLN A 54 11.74 2.29 -0.18
CA GLN A 54 10.51 3.04 -0.37
C GLN A 54 10.29 3.31 -1.86
N ILE A 55 9.22 2.74 -2.40
CA ILE A 55 8.89 2.83 -3.83
C ILE A 55 7.79 3.88 -4.06
N VAL A 56 6.93 4.11 -3.06
CA VAL A 56 5.85 5.10 -3.13
C VAL A 56 5.88 6.00 -1.91
N ASP A 57 5.88 7.30 -2.19
CA ASP A 57 5.50 8.39 -1.28
C ASP A 57 4.46 9.23 -2.04
N TYR A 58 3.18 9.10 -1.67
CA TYR A 58 2.08 9.74 -2.39
C TYR A 58 1.12 10.42 -1.43
N ASP A 59 0.86 11.72 -1.61
CA ASP A 59 -0.15 12.44 -0.82
C ASP A 59 -1.55 11.86 -1.10
N SER A 60 -2.14 11.29 -0.05
CA SER A 60 -3.42 10.59 -0.07
C SER A 60 -4.57 11.48 -0.53
N TYR A 61 -4.47 12.80 -0.37
CA TYR A 61 -5.54 13.74 -0.65
C TYR A 61 -5.34 14.55 -1.96
N THR A 62 -4.36 14.16 -2.79
CA THR A 62 -4.00 14.88 -4.03
C THR A 62 -5.18 15.14 -4.98
N LEU A 63 -6.18 14.25 -5.02
CA LEU A 63 -7.36 14.37 -5.89
C LEU A 63 -8.57 14.96 -5.15
N ASN A 64 -8.35 15.90 -4.24
CA ASN A 64 -9.42 16.56 -3.45
C ASN A 64 -10.37 15.59 -2.73
N GLY A 65 -9.85 14.44 -2.27
CA GLY A 65 -10.67 13.44 -1.59
C GLY A 65 -11.39 12.45 -2.49
N GLU A 66 -11.14 12.43 -3.81
CA GLU A 66 -11.60 11.36 -4.69
C GLU A 66 -10.78 10.09 -4.50
N TYR A 67 -11.44 8.93 -4.56
CA TYR A 67 -10.80 7.62 -4.34
C TYR A 67 -9.76 7.33 -5.43
N PRO A 68 -8.46 7.29 -5.09
CA PRO A 68 -7.45 7.00 -6.08
C PRO A 68 -7.40 5.50 -6.38
N VAL A 69 -7.07 5.18 -7.64
CA VAL A 69 -6.61 3.86 -8.05
C VAL A 69 -5.28 4.06 -8.76
N LEU A 70 -4.18 3.90 -8.02
CA LEU A 70 -2.85 4.09 -8.58
C LEU A 70 -2.45 2.84 -9.38
N ASP A 71 -1.99 3.08 -10.60
CA ASP A 71 -1.38 2.07 -11.44
C ASP A 71 0.01 1.70 -10.93
N MET A 72 0.29 0.40 -10.89
CA MET A 72 1.54 -0.16 -10.40
C MET A 72 2.10 -1.16 -11.41
N ASP A 73 3.41 -1.35 -11.38
CA ASP A 73 4.07 -2.50 -11.97
C ASP A 73 5.19 -2.96 -11.04
N LEU A 74 4.78 -3.56 -9.91
CA LEU A 74 5.70 -3.95 -8.84
C LEU A 74 5.79 -5.48 -8.74
N PRO A 75 6.84 -6.10 -9.32
CA PRO A 75 7.13 -7.51 -9.14
C PRO A 75 7.52 -7.81 -7.69
N VAL A 76 7.05 -8.95 -7.19
CA VAL A 76 7.35 -9.47 -5.84
C VAL A 76 7.84 -10.90 -5.97
N GLY A 77 9.17 -11.07 -6.01
CA GLY A 77 9.83 -12.37 -6.14
C GLY A 77 9.92 -13.13 -4.81
N GLU A 78 10.29 -14.41 -4.88
CA GLU A 78 10.51 -15.24 -3.69
C GLU A 78 11.48 -14.57 -2.70
N GLY A 79 11.14 -14.61 -1.41
CA GLY A 79 11.90 -13.95 -0.34
C GLY A 79 11.60 -12.46 -0.17
N GLN A 80 10.94 -11.81 -1.14
CA GLN A 80 10.58 -10.39 -1.03
C GLN A 80 9.26 -10.19 -0.27
N SER A 81 9.15 -9.05 0.39
CA SER A 81 7.93 -8.62 1.08
C SER A 81 7.57 -7.19 0.73
N VAL A 82 6.29 -6.95 0.50
CA VAL A 82 5.73 -5.62 0.32
C VAL A 82 4.99 -5.21 1.58
N LYS A 83 5.40 -4.08 2.14
CA LYS A 83 4.72 -3.40 3.24
C LYS A 83 4.04 -2.15 2.73
N VAL A 84 2.91 -1.82 3.33
CA VAL A 84 2.12 -0.66 2.95
C VAL A 84 1.57 0.04 4.19
N GLY A 85 1.34 1.34 4.09
CA GLY A 85 0.70 2.07 5.16
C GLY A 85 0.73 3.57 4.89
N PHE A 86 0.75 4.36 5.96
CA PHE A 86 0.71 5.80 5.85
C PHE A 86 1.73 6.46 6.78
N TYR A 87 2.39 7.50 6.28
CA TYR A 87 2.88 8.58 7.14
C TYR A 87 1.71 9.49 7.48
N ASN A 88 1.58 9.88 8.75
CA ASN A 88 0.50 10.74 9.21
C ASN A 88 1.06 12.03 9.83
N SER A 89 0.75 13.17 9.25
CA SER A 89 1.12 14.49 9.79
C SER A 89 -0.02 15.20 10.55
N SER A 90 -1.11 14.50 10.85
CA SER A 90 -2.25 15.05 11.61
C SER A 90 -2.50 14.32 12.93
N GLY A 91 -3.24 14.96 13.84
CA GLY A 91 -3.72 14.31 15.07
C GLY A 91 -4.82 13.26 14.85
N ALA A 92 -5.36 13.10 13.64
CA ALA A 92 -6.35 12.07 13.33
C ALA A 92 -5.67 10.71 13.15
N THR A 93 -6.03 9.74 14.00
CA THR A 93 -5.34 8.45 14.15
C THR A 93 -6.11 7.24 13.64
N THR A 94 -7.30 7.44 13.06
CA THR A 94 -8.14 6.36 12.55
C THR A 94 -7.42 5.55 11.48
N ALA A 95 -7.52 4.23 11.56
CA ALA A 95 -6.96 3.31 10.57
C ALA A 95 -7.63 3.50 9.20
N ILE A 96 -6.86 3.30 8.13
CA ILE A 96 -7.31 3.44 6.75
C ILE A 96 -7.24 2.07 6.08
N GLU A 97 -8.30 1.71 5.36
CA GLU A 97 -8.30 0.51 4.53
C GLU A 97 -7.51 0.73 3.25
N ILE A 98 -6.68 -0.25 2.91
CA ILE A 98 -5.83 -0.24 1.72
C ILE A 98 -6.13 -1.50 0.93
N MET A 99 -6.41 -1.35 -0.36
CA MET A 99 -6.65 -2.44 -1.30
C MET A 99 -5.54 -2.50 -2.34
N ILE A 100 -5.10 -3.71 -2.69
CA ILE A 100 -4.26 -3.94 -3.87
C ILE A 100 -4.96 -4.86 -4.87
N GLY A 101 -4.71 -4.59 -6.14
CA GLY A 101 -4.92 -5.55 -7.23
C GLY A 101 -3.57 -6.12 -7.64
N TYR A 102 -3.45 -7.45 -7.72
CA TYR A 102 -2.21 -8.11 -8.14
C TYR A 102 -2.50 -9.27 -9.09
N THR A 103 -1.59 -9.51 -10.02
CA THR A 103 -1.60 -10.72 -10.85
C THR A 103 -0.69 -11.77 -10.25
N GLU A 104 -1.04 -13.03 -10.44
CA GLU A 104 -0.21 -14.17 -10.05
C GLU A 104 -0.21 -15.18 -11.19
N ALA A 105 0.98 -15.48 -11.70
CA ALA A 105 1.22 -16.58 -12.65
C ALA A 105 1.97 -17.72 -11.94
N ALA A 106 1.77 -18.94 -12.43
CA ALA A 106 2.54 -20.12 -12.03
C ALA A 106 3.93 -20.10 -12.68
#